data_AF-A0A183PME5-F1
#
_entry.id   AF-A0A183PME5-F1
#
_cell.length_a   1.000
_cell.length_b   1.000
_cell.length_c   1.000
_cell.angle_alpha   90.00
_cell.angle_beta   90.00
_cell.angle_gamma   90.00
#
_symmetry.space_group_name_H-M   'P 1'
#
loop_
_entity.id
_entity.type
_entity.pdbx_description
1 polymer ?
#
loop_
_entity_poly.entity_id
_entity_poly.type
_entity_poly.pdbx_seq_one_letter_code
_entity_poly.pdbx_strand_id
1 'polypeptide(L)'
;MVQREVYAGLLSEFKNNSKVVSHDDLKGLSLITLDGLLCVGGRLRYSDFPNAFRHPIILPSRHLVTEVIIRHCHKEQEHIGKSLEKRYGYVFTCLQTRAVHIELMYSLNTDSFIMALLRFIGRRRKPPEIYSDSGSSFVGAVSELRRFVQQSNQQKINIELSARQIHPATGLEFGEG
;
A
#
# COMPACT_ATOMS: atom_id res chain seq x y z
N MET A 1 31.72 -12.21 -4.57
CA MET A 1 30.26 -11.98 -4.47
C MET A 1 30.06 -10.51 -4.80
N VAL A 2 29.21 -10.23 -5.77
CA VAL A 2 29.10 -8.97 -6.52
C VAL A 2 29.16 -7.70 -5.66
N GLN A 3 28.51 -7.67 -4.49
CA GLN A 3 28.62 -6.52 -3.57
C GLN A 3 30.03 -6.29 -3.01
N ARG A 4 30.81 -7.35 -2.74
CA ARG A 4 32.20 -7.24 -2.28
C ARG A 4 33.11 -6.70 -3.36
N GLU A 5 32.79 -6.94 -4.63
CA GLU A 5 33.56 -6.42 -5.77
C GLU A 5 33.27 -4.94 -5.99
N VAL A 6 32.01 -4.51 -5.87
CA VAL A 6 31.60 -3.12 -6.15
C VAL A 6 31.68 -2.21 -4.92
N TYR A 7 31.33 -2.73 -3.74
CA TYR A 7 31.20 -1.95 -2.49
C TYR A 7 32.23 -2.36 -1.43
N ALA A 8 33.41 -2.83 -1.82
CA ALA A 8 34.46 -3.30 -0.92
C ALA A 8 34.78 -2.28 0.20
N GLY A 9 34.99 -1.01 -0.17
CA GLY A 9 35.31 0.07 0.76
C GLY A 9 34.16 0.31 1.75
N LEU A 10 32.92 0.36 1.25
CA LEU A 10 31.75 0.55 2.10
C LEU A 10 31.58 -0.60 3.11
N LEU A 11 31.75 -1.85 2.66
CA LEU A 11 31.70 -3.04 3.52
C LEU A 11 32.81 -3.05 4.59
N SER A 12 34.00 -2.52 4.28
CA SER A 12 35.07 -2.37 5.27
C SER A 12 34.78 -1.30 6.32
N GLU A 13 34.09 -0.22 5.95
CA GLU A 13 33.74 0.86 6.87
C GLU A 13 32.66 0.45 7.87
N PHE A 14 31.67 -0.34 7.43
CA PHE A 14 30.66 -0.92 8.31
C PHE A 14 31.26 -1.85 9.39
N LYS A 15 32.41 -2.48 9.13
CA LYS A 15 33.12 -3.28 10.14
C LYS A 15 33.83 -2.43 11.19
N ASN A 16 34.20 -1.19 10.84
CA ASN A 16 35.03 -0.32 11.68
C ASN A 16 34.21 0.76 12.43
N ASN A 17 32.87 0.70 12.37
CA ASN A 17 31.95 1.64 13.03
C ASN A 17 32.16 3.12 12.64
N SER A 18 32.82 3.36 11.51
CA SER A 18 33.11 4.69 10.98
C SER A 18 31.88 5.28 10.27
N LYS A 19 31.74 6.61 10.28
CA LYS A 19 30.70 7.34 9.52
C LYS A 19 30.65 6.82 8.07
N VAL A 20 29.48 6.32 7.67
CA VAL A 20 29.23 5.70 6.34
C VAL A 20 29.58 6.70 5.23
N VAL A 21 30.54 6.35 4.37
CA VAL A 21 30.84 7.13 3.17
C VAL A 21 29.67 7.02 2.20
N SER A 22 29.25 8.17 1.68
CA SER A 22 28.22 8.27 0.66
C SER A 22 28.75 7.70 -0.66
N HIS A 23 28.25 6.53 -1.08
CA HIS A 23 28.48 6.02 -2.43
C HIS A 23 27.45 6.65 -3.38
N ASP A 24 27.88 7.13 -4.54
CA ASP A 24 27.01 7.87 -5.47
C ASP A 24 25.70 7.12 -5.80
N ASP A 25 25.81 5.82 -6.07
CA ASP A 25 24.66 4.97 -6.39
C ASP A 25 23.73 4.67 -5.19
N LEU A 26 24.18 4.93 -3.95
CA LEU A 26 23.44 4.60 -2.72
C LEU A 26 23.09 5.84 -1.88
N LYS A 27 23.23 7.04 -2.46
CA LYS A 27 22.86 8.31 -1.82
C LYS A 27 21.40 8.30 -1.37
N GLY A 28 21.15 8.71 -0.13
CA GLY A 28 19.81 8.81 0.45
C GLY A 28 19.19 7.50 0.93
N LEU A 29 19.88 6.37 0.80
CA LEU A 29 19.44 5.10 1.37
C LEU A 29 19.94 4.97 2.82
N SER A 30 19.06 4.51 3.72
CA SER A 30 19.49 3.99 5.00
C SER A 30 20.12 2.62 4.75
N LEU A 31 21.41 2.45 5.07
CA LEU A 31 22.15 1.22 4.81
C LEU A 31 22.38 0.45 6.11
N ILE A 32 22.28 -0.87 6.05
CA ILE A 32 22.66 -1.79 7.13
C ILE A 32 23.46 -2.96 6.55
N THR A 33 24.17 -3.70 7.41
CA THR A 33 24.83 -4.95 7.03
C THR A 33 24.18 -6.13 7.73
N LEU A 34 23.78 -7.15 6.96
CA LEU A 34 23.27 -8.43 7.46
C LEU A 34 24.08 -9.56 6.85
N ASP A 35 24.65 -10.45 7.67
CA ASP A 35 25.44 -11.60 7.22
C ASP A 35 26.55 -11.26 6.20
N GLY A 36 27.12 -10.06 6.31
CA GLY A 36 28.16 -9.55 5.42
C GLY A 36 27.66 -9.07 4.05
N LEU A 37 26.35 -8.86 3.90
CA LEU A 37 25.69 -8.22 2.77
C LEU A 37 25.18 -6.83 3.13
N LEU A 38 25.27 -5.87 2.21
CA LEU A 38 24.63 -4.57 2.29
C LEU A 38 23.14 -4.68 1.97
N CYS A 39 22.31 -4.17 2.88
CA CYS A 39 20.86 -4.15 2.75
C CYS A 39 20.29 -2.76 3.03
N VAL A 40 19.08 -2.51 2.54
CA VAL A 40 18.35 -1.28 2.83
C VAL A 40 17.67 -1.38 4.19
N GLY A 41 17.91 -0.39 5.06
CA GLY A 41 17.22 -0.20 6.32
C GLY A 41 15.88 0.54 6.17
N GLY A 42 15.07 0.53 7.24
CA GLY A 42 14.02 1.54 7.43
C GLY A 42 12.60 1.18 7.01
N ARG A 43 12.40 0.50 5.88
CA ARG A 43 11.08 0.44 5.23
C ARG A 43 10.02 -0.41 5.97
N LEU A 44 10.43 -1.33 6.84
CA LEU A 44 9.54 -2.29 7.51
C LEU A 44 9.92 -2.53 8.99
N ARG A 45 10.50 -1.50 9.64
CA ARG A 45 11.07 -1.63 11.01
C ARG A 45 10.06 -2.14 12.06
N TYR A 46 8.77 -1.88 11.88
CA TYR A 46 7.70 -2.23 12.82
C TYR A 46 6.81 -3.39 12.36
N SER A 47 7.22 -4.14 11.33
CA SER A 47 6.44 -5.26 10.82
C SER A 47 6.89 -6.58 11.43
N ASP A 48 5.99 -7.55 11.63
CA ASP A 48 6.30 -8.88 12.17
C ASP A 48 7.04 -9.81 11.17
N PHE A 49 7.50 -9.29 10.04
CA PHE A 49 8.21 -10.10 9.03
C PHE A 49 9.61 -10.52 9.52
N PRO A 50 10.18 -11.64 9.03
CA PRO A 50 11.58 -11.99 9.31
C PRO A 50 12.57 -10.93 8.80
N ASN A 51 13.73 -10.76 9.45
CA ASN A 51 14.70 -9.70 9.13
C ASN A 51 15.11 -9.64 7.65
N ALA A 52 15.22 -10.79 6.97
CA ALA A 52 15.55 -10.85 5.55
C ALA A 52 14.49 -10.14 4.66
N PHE A 53 13.22 -10.15 5.05
CA PHE A 53 12.14 -9.46 4.33
C PHE A 53 12.08 -7.97 4.67
N ARG A 54 12.49 -7.59 5.88
CA ARG A 54 12.54 -6.18 6.30
C ARG A 54 13.65 -5.41 5.60
N HIS A 55 14.70 -6.11 5.20
CA HIS A 55 15.96 -5.52 4.76
C HIS A 55 16.40 -6.05 3.40
N PRO A 56 15.81 -5.56 2.31
CA PRO A 56 16.15 -6.02 0.97
C PRO A 56 17.64 -5.81 0.66
N ILE A 57 18.24 -6.83 0.07
CA ILE A 57 19.64 -6.84 -0.38
C ILE A 57 19.82 -5.81 -1.50
N ILE A 58 20.95 -5.10 -1.49
CA ILE A 58 21.30 -4.12 -2.53
C ILE A 58 22.00 -4.82 -3.69
N LEU A 59 21.43 -4.77 -4.89
CA LEU A 59 22.11 -5.27 -6.08
C LEU A 59 22.82 -4.10 -6.79
N PRO A 60 24.12 -4.19 -7.11
CA PRO A 60 24.80 -3.13 -7.85
C PRO A 60 24.16 -2.91 -9.22
N SER A 61 23.66 -1.71 -9.46
CA SER A 61 22.82 -1.38 -10.62
C SER A 61 23.52 -1.59 -11.97
N ARG A 62 24.85 -1.46 -12.02
CA ARG A 62 25.66 -1.55 -13.25
C ARG A 62 26.41 -2.88 -13.43
N HIS A 63 26.16 -3.87 -12.58
CA HIS A 63 26.86 -5.16 -12.65
C HIS A 63 26.10 -6.17 -13.52
N LEU A 64 26.81 -6.90 -14.38
CA LEU A 64 26.22 -7.88 -15.31
C LEU A 64 25.37 -8.92 -14.58
N VAL A 65 25.80 -9.40 -13.41
CA VAL A 65 25.03 -10.35 -12.60
C VAL A 65 23.67 -9.78 -12.17
N THR A 66 23.60 -8.50 -11.79
CA THR A 66 22.32 -7.84 -11.46
C THR A 66 21.42 -7.81 -12.69
N GLU A 67 21.98 -7.50 -13.85
CA GLU A 67 21.24 -7.48 -15.10
C GLU A 67 20.71 -8.87 -15.50
N VAL A 68 21.54 -9.92 -15.33
CA VAL A 68 21.14 -11.32 -15.55
C VAL A 68 20.04 -11.74 -14.59
N ILE A 69 20.15 -11.38 -13.30
CA ILE A 69 19.09 -11.65 -12.29
C ILE A 69 17.78 -10.98 -12.72
N ILE A 70 17.83 -9.69 -13.09
CA ILE A 70 16.64 -8.95 -13.54
C ILE A 70 16.03 -9.63 -14.77
N ARG A 71 16.84 -9.99 -15.77
CA ARG A 71 16.35 -10.68 -16.98
C ARG A 71 15.77 -12.06 -16.67
N HIS A 72 16.38 -12.81 -15.77
CA HIS A 72 15.88 -14.12 -15.36
C HIS A 72 14.54 -13.98 -14.64
N CYS A 73 14.44 -13.11 -13.63
CA CYS A 73 13.17 -12.83 -12.96
C CYS A 73 12.10 -12.32 -13.94
N HIS A 74 12.47 -11.47 -14.91
CA HIS A 74 11.55 -11.01 -15.94
C HIS A 74 11.04 -12.14 -16.82
N LYS A 75 11.89 -13.10 -17.20
CA LYS A 75 11.52 -14.28 -17.98
C LYS A 75 10.67 -15.27 -17.17
N GLU A 76 11.04 -15.58 -15.93
CA GLU A 76 10.27 -16.50 -15.09
C GLU A 76 8.86 -15.99 -14.78
N GLN A 77 8.68 -14.68 -14.74
CA GLN A 77 7.38 -14.10 -14.44
C GLN A 77 6.47 -13.89 -15.65
N GLU A 78 6.90 -14.25 -16.88
CA GLU A 78 6.28 -14.25 -18.24
C GLU A 78 5.22 -13.18 -18.59
N HIS A 79 4.38 -12.71 -17.66
CA HIS A 79 3.25 -11.80 -17.82
C HIS A 79 3.04 -10.75 -16.70
N ILE A 80 3.88 -10.67 -15.65
CA ILE A 80 3.87 -9.51 -14.71
C ILE A 80 4.77 -8.38 -15.25
N GLY A 81 4.79 -8.20 -16.58
CA GLY A 81 5.37 -7.03 -17.24
C GLY A 81 4.42 -5.84 -17.16
N LYS A 82 4.91 -4.63 -17.49
CA LYS A 82 4.08 -3.41 -17.61
C LYS A 82 2.86 -3.68 -18.49
N SER A 83 1.71 -3.95 -17.87
CA SER A 83 0.42 -3.84 -18.53
C SER A 83 0.29 -2.38 -19.00
N LEU A 84 0.12 -2.17 -20.30
CA LEU A 84 -0.20 -0.85 -20.85
C LEU A 84 -1.60 -0.38 -20.43
N GLU A 85 -2.41 -1.26 -19.85
CA GLU A 85 -3.70 -0.88 -19.32
C GLU A 85 -3.51 -0.03 -18.06
N LYS A 86 -4.11 1.15 -18.07
CA LYS A 86 -4.21 2.00 -16.88
C LYS A 86 -4.92 1.20 -15.78
N ARG A 87 -4.37 1.28 -14.58
CA ARG A 87 -5.00 0.81 -13.34
C ARG A 87 -5.11 2.00 -12.41
N TYR A 88 -6.20 2.03 -11.66
CA TYR A 88 -6.47 3.08 -10.68
C TYR A 88 -6.36 2.48 -9.29
N GLY A 89 -5.81 3.21 -8.34
CA GLY A 89 -5.69 2.79 -6.94
C GLY A 89 -6.52 3.70 -6.06
N TYR A 90 -7.43 3.14 -5.27
CA TYR A 90 -8.05 3.87 -4.15
C TYR A 90 -7.20 3.68 -2.90
N VAL A 91 -6.87 4.79 -2.25
CA VAL A 91 -6.05 4.81 -1.03
C VAL A 91 -6.95 5.19 0.15
N PHE A 92 -7.11 4.27 1.09
CA PHE A 92 -7.82 4.49 2.34
C PHE A 92 -6.80 4.65 3.46
N THR A 93 -6.84 5.79 4.15
CA THR A 93 -5.90 6.10 5.23
C THR A 93 -6.64 6.21 6.56
N CYS A 94 -6.18 5.49 7.57
CA CYS A 94 -6.66 5.66 8.93
C CYS A 94 -5.95 6.87 9.56
N LEU A 95 -6.69 7.92 9.92
CA LEU A 95 -6.11 9.12 10.54
C LEU A 95 -5.57 8.87 11.96
N GLN A 96 -6.11 7.88 12.68
CA GLN A 96 -5.68 7.55 14.04
C GLN A 96 -4.34 6.80 14.06
N THR A 97 -4.19 5.78 13.21
CA THR A 97 -3.03 4.86 13.24
C THR A 97 -2.05 5.07 12.10
N ARG A 98 -2.40 5.91 11.11
CA ARG A 98 -1.67 6.08 9.84
C ARG A 98 -1.57 4.79 9.02
N ALA A 99 -2.41 3.79 9.29
CA ALA A 99 -2.50 2.60 8.46
C ALA A 99 -3.04 2.98 7.07
N VAL A 100 -2.40 2.46 6.02
CA VAL A 100 -2.80 2.67 4.64
C VAL A 100 -3.29 1.36 4.05
N HIS A 101 -4.46 1.40 3.40
CA HIS A 101 -5.04 0.30 2.66
C HIS A 101 -5.26 0.72 1.21
N ILE A 102 -4.78 -0.07 0.26
CA ILE A 102 -4.82 0.26 -1.16
C ILE A 102 -5.62 -0.81 -1.90
N GLU A 103 -6.58 -0.39 -2.72
CA GLU A 103 -7.39 -1.26 -3.57
C GLU A 103 -7.15 -0.91 -5.04
N LEU A 104 -6.80 -1.90 -5.86
CA LEU A 104 -6.50 -1.72 -7.29
C LEU A 104 -7.71 -2.01 -8.17
N MET A 105 -8.12 -1.05 -8.99
CA MET A 105 -9.28 -1.11 -9.87
C MET A 105 -8.92 -0.91 -11.34
N TYR A 106 -9.80 -1.37 -12.22
CA TYR A 106 -9.67 -1.24 -13.67
C TYR A 106 -10.14 0.13 -14.19
N SER A 107 -11.07 0.79 -13.50
CA SER A 107 -11.62 2.11 -13.87
C SER A 107 -11.84 3.00 -12.65
N LEU A 108 -11.98 4.32 -12.89
CA LEU A 108 -12.23 5.34 -11.87
C LEU A 108 -13.69 5.82 -11.92
N ASN A 109 -14.63 4.88 -11.85
CA ASN A 109 -16.07 5.15 -11.86
C ASN A 109 -16.73 4.79 -10.52
N THR A 110 -18.00 5.14 -10.37
CA THR A 110 -18.80 4.90 -9.16
C THR A 110 -18.80 3.43 -8.73
N ASP A 111 -19.09 2.50 -9.64
CA ASP A 111 -19.13 1.06 -9.34
C ASP A 111 -17.79 0.53 -8.83
N SER A 112 -16.68 0.94 -9.46
CA SER A 112 -15.33 0.55 -9.03
C SER A 112 -15.00 1.09 -7.64
N PHE A 113 -15.44 2.31 -7.32
CA PHE A 113 -15.31 2.84 -5.97
C PHE A 113 -16.14 2.06 -4.96
N ILE A 114 -17.41 1.76 -5.25
CA ILE A 114 -18.28 0.97 -4.36
C ILE A 114 -17.65 -0.41 -4.08
N MET A 115 -17.16 -1.09 -5.12
CA MET A 115 -16.46 -2.36 -4.98
C MET A 115 -15.19 -2.26 -4.12
N ALA A 116 -14.39 -1.21 -4.32
CA ALA A 116 -13.20 -0.96 -3.50
C ALA A 116 -13.57 -0.69 -2.03
N LEU A 117 -14.60 0.13 -1.78
CA LEU A 117 -15.08 0.45 -0.44
C LEU A 117 -15.62 -0.79 0.28
N LEU A 118 -16.42 -1.61 -0.39
CA LEU A 118 -16.95 -2.86 0.18
C LEU A 118 -15.83 -3.83 0.54
N ARG A 119 -14.81 -3.97 -0.32
CA ARG A 119 -13.62 -4.80 -0.02
C ARG A 119 -12.83 -4.25 1.16
N PHE A 120 -12.63 -2.94 1.22
CA PHE A 120 -11.99 -2.27 2.35
C PHE A 120 -12.75 -2.54 3.65
N ILE A 121 -14.05 -2.31 3.70
CA ILE A 121 -14.90 -2.54 4.89
C ILE A 121 -14.90 -4.02 5.28
N GLY A 122 -14.99 -4.93 4.30
CA GLY A 122 -14.95 -6.37 4.54
C GLY A 122 -13.64 -6.84 5.19
N ARG A 123 -12.52 -6.19 4.87
CA ARG A 123 -11.18 -6.53 5.41
C ARG A 123 -10.80 -5.77 6.67
N ARG A 124 -11.17 -4.49 6.77
CA ARG A 124 -10.72 -3.56 7.83
C ARG A 124 -11.81 -3.18 8.82
N ARG A 125 -13.03 -3.68 8.62
CA ARG A 125 -14.27 -3.29 9.31
C ARG A 125 -14.74 -1.90 8.88
N LYS A 126 -16.00 -1.60 9.15
CA LYS A 126 -16.61 -0.30 8.80
C LYS A 126 -16.03 0.77 9.72
N PRO A 127 -15.33 1.80 9.20
CA PRO A 127 -14.97 2.94 10.02
C PRO A 127 -16.24 3.71 10.44
N PRO A 128 -16.20 4.45 11.57
CA PRO A 128 -17.33 5.27 11.98
C PRO A 128 -17.61 6.38 10.96
N GLU A 129 -16.55 7.00 10.42
CA GLU A 129 -16.61 8.12 9.48
C GLU A 129 -15.58 7.92 8.36
N ILE A 130 -15.92 8.41 7.16
CA ILE A 130 -15.06 8.40 5.98
C ILE A 130 -15.03 9.81 5.40
N TYR A 131 -13.82 10.32 5.21
CA TYR A 131 -13.56 11.62 4.60
C TYR A 131 -12.92 11.39 3.22
N SER A 132 -13.39 12.12 2.21
CA SER A 132 -12.86 12.10 0.85
C SER A 132 -12.70 13.52 0.35
N ASP A 133 -11.75 13.72 -0.57
CA ASP A 133 -11.46 14.98 -1.27
C ASP A 133 -12.49 15.35 -2.36
N SER A 134 -13.74 14.91 -2.23
CA SER A 134 -14.82 15.17 -3.20
C SER A 134 -14.58 14.63 -4.62
N GLY A 135 -13.75 13.59 -4.78
CA GLY A 135 -13.57 12.91 -6.07
C GLY A 135 -14.91 12.47 -6.70
N SER A 136 -15.07 12.64 -8.02
CA SER A 136 -16.36 12.44 -8.71
C SER A 136 -16.94 11.02 -8.56
N SER A 137 -16.10 9.98 -8.49
CA SER A 137 -16.53 8.60 -8.22
C SER A 137 -17.09 8.44 -6.80
N PHE A 138 -16.52 9.16 -5.82
CA PHE A 138 -17.01 9.18 -4.43
C PHE A 138 -18.35 9.90 -4.34
N VAL A 139 -18.45 11.09 -4.95
CA VAL A 139 -19.70 11.87 -5.00
C VAL A 139 -20.81 11.05 -5.68
N GLY A 140 -20.49 10.39 -6.79
CA GLY A 140 -21.41 9.48 -7.48
C GLY A 140 -21.88 8.33 -6.59
N ALA A 141 -20.97 7.69 -5.86
CA ALA A 141 -21.31 6.60 -4.94
C ALA A 141 -22.19 7.06 -3.77
N VAL A 142 -21.90 8.23 -3.20
CA VAL A 142 -22.74 8.82 -2.14
C VAL A 142 -24.15 9.10 -2.67
N SER A 143 -24.26 9.64 -3.89
CA SER A 143 -25.56 9.88 -4.53
C SER A 143 -26.34 8.57 -4.73
N GLU A 144 -25.69 7.51 -5.23
CA GLU A 144 -26.33 6.20 -5.38
C GLU A 144 -26.76 5.60 -4.04
N LEU A 145 -25.90 5.64 -3.02
CA LEU A 145 -26.22 5.14 -1.69
C LEU A 145 -27.39 5.91 -1.07
N ARG A 146 -27.43 7.24 -1.19
CA ARG A 146 -28.55 8.07 -0.74
C ARG A 146 -29.84 7.67 -1.45
N ARG A 147 -29.80 7.48 -2.78
CA ARG A 147 -30.95 7.03 -3.56
C ARG A 147 -31.46 5.67 -3.09
N PHE A 148 -30.56 4.71 -2.85
CA PHE A 148 -30.93 3.40 -2.32
C PHE A 148 -31.59 3.50 -0.94
N VAL A 149 -31.05 4.30 -0.03
CA VAL A 149 -31.64 4.51 1.30
C VAL A 149 -33.04 5.13 1.19
N GLN A 150 -33.22 6.12 0.31
CA GLN A 150 -34.51 6.78 0.09
C GLN A 150 -35.57 5.85 -0.53
N GLN A 151 -35.16 4.98 -1.45
CA GLN A 151 -36.05 4.02 -2.11
C GLN A 151 -36.33 2.77 -1.26
N SER A 152 -35.51 2.51 -0.25
CA SER A 152 -35.66 1.35 0.60
C SER A 152 -36.76 1.57 1.64
N ASN A 153 -37.60 0.56 1.84
CA ASN A 153 -38.65 0.61 2.84
C ASN A 153 -38.03 0.71 4.24
N GLN A 154 -38.20 1.87 4.89
CA GLN A 154 -37.66 2.17 6.21
C GLN A 154 -38.05 1.12 7.26
N GLN A 155 -39.18 0.43 7.10
CA GLN A 155 -39.55 -0.69 7.98
C GLN A 155 -38.59 -1.87 7.85
N LYS A 156 -38.21 -2.27 6.63
CA LYS A 156 -37.24 -3.37 6.43
C LYS A 156 -35.86 -3.00 6.94
N ILE A 157 -35.44 -1.76 6.72
CA ILE A 157 -34.17 -1.25 7.25
C ILE A 157 -34.19 -1.31 8.78
N ASN A 158 -35.25 -0.81 9.42
CA ASN A 158 -35.36 -0.80 10.88
C ASN A 158 -35.41 -2.21 11.47
N ILE A 159 -36.09 -3.16 10.82
CA ILE A 159 -36.10 -4.57 11.23
C ILE A 159 -34.68 -5.15 11.19
N GLU A 160 -33.94 -4.94 10.10
CA GLU A 160 -32.58 -5.46 9.92
C GLU A 160 -31.57 -4.80 10.89
N LEU A 161 -31.70 -3.49 11.14
CA LEU A 161 -30.88 -2.76 12.12
C LEU A 161 -31.14 -3.27 13.55
N SER A 162 -32.41 -3.51 13.89
CA SER A 162 -32.81 -4.07 15.19
C SER A 162 -32.30 -5.49 15.38
N ALA A 163 -32.40 -6.34 14.34
CA ALA A 163 -31.90 -7.70 14.36
C ALA A 163 -30.37 -7.79 14.58
N ARG A 164 -29.64 -6.75 14.18
CA ARG A 164 -28.18 -6.66 14.32
C ARG A 164 -27.73 -5.91 15.57
N GLN A 165 -28.65 -5.51 16.46
CA GLN A 165 -28.39 -4.65 17.63
C GLN A 165 -27.67 -3.34 17.28
N ILE A 166 -27.90 -2.83 16.06
CA ILE A 166 -27.35 -1.57 15.61
C ILE A 166 -28.41 -0.51 15.92
N HIS A 167 -28.21 0.25 17.00
CA HIS A 167 -29.01 1.44 17.23
C HIS A 167 -28.77 2.43 16.07
N PRO A 168 -29.82 3.07 15.52
CA PRO A 168 -29.64 4.02 14.45
C PRO A 168 -28.70 5.11 14.95
N ALA A 169 -27.51 5.19 14.35
CA ALA A 169 -26.62 6.31 14.58
C ALA A 169 -27.38 7.57 14.15
N THR A 170 -27.54 8.51 15.07
CA THR A 170 -28.08 9.84 14.83
C THR A 170 -27.34 10.43 13.62
N GLY A 171 -28.01 10.51 12.47
CA GLY A 171 -27.55 11.18 11.26
C GLY A 171 -26.27 10.62 10.62
N LEU A 172 -26.38 10.03 9.43
CA LEU A 172 -25.33 10.27 8.43
C LEU A 172 -25.44 11.75 8.01
N GLU A 173 -24.90 12.65 8.83
CA GLU A 173 -24.58 13.99 8.39
C GLU A 173 -23.31 13.89 7.55
N PHE A 174 -23.52 13.70 6.24
CA PHE A 174 -22.48 14.01 5.28
C PHE A 174 -22.31 15.53 5.32
N GLY A 175 -21.27 16.00 6.00
CA GLY A 175 -20.94 17.42 6.03
C GLY A 175 -20.81 17.96 4.61
N GLU A 176 -21.63 18.95 4.27
CA GLU A 176 -21.41 19.78 3.09
C GLU A 176 -20.29 20.76 3.45
N GLY A 177 -19.16 20.61 2.74
CA GLY A 177 -18.00 21.49 2.81
C GLY A 177 -17.39 21.62 1.43
#